data_AF-A0A386C7X5-F1
#
_entry.id   AF-A0A386C7X5-F1
#
_cell.length_a   1.000
_cell.length_b   1.000
_cell.length_c   1.000
_cell.angle_alpha   90.00
_cell.angle_beta   90.00
_cell.angle_gamma   90.00
#
_symmetry.space_group_name_H-M   'P 1'
#
loop_
_entity.id
_entity.type
_entity.pdbx_description
1 polymer ?
#
loop_
_entity_poly.entity_id
_entity_poly.type
_entity_poly.pdbx_seq_one_letter_code
_entity_poly.pdbx_strand_id
1 'polypeptide(L)'
;MQRTPLLCGWMSVAMFSSLGLPGLNGFIGEFLIFKSSFAIAAAFTAIAVIGLLVTAIVFMRAMQSLFSGPLAKSCSAFPDLLRREKLVVVPVTLLMFAIGIAPQFLFNIFNTTVIQMARLLA
;
A
#
# COMPACT_ATOMS: atom_id res chain seq x y z
N MET A 1 -15.48 -10.34 -8.33
CA MET A 1 -15.74 -9.52 -9.54
C MET A 1 -17.20 -9.48 -9.98
N GLN A 2 -17.94 -10.59 -9.93
CA GLN A 2 -19.26 -10.72 -10.58
C GLN A 2 -20.37 -9.75 -10.10
N ARG A 3 -20.25 -9.09 -8.92
CA ARG A 3 -21.26 -8.11 -8.44
C ARG A 3 -20.73 -6.78 -7.93
N THR A 4 -19.52 -6.75 -7.36
CA THR A 4 -18.91 -5.52 -6.82
C THR A 4 -17.58 -5.17 -7.50
N PRO A 5 -17.58 -4.89 -8.82
CA PRO A 5 -16.36 -4.63 -9.57
C PRO A 5 -15.63 -3.36 -9.10
N LEU A 6 -16.35 -2.31 -8.68
CA LEU A 6 -15.70 -1.08 -8.22
C LEU A 6 -15.00 -1.31 -6.87
N LEU A 7 -15.68 -1.97 -5.93
CA LEU A 7 -15.07 -2.34 -4.64
C LEU A 7 -13.80 -3.16 -4.84
N CYS A 8 -13.86 -4.17 -5.72
CA CYS A 8 -12.73 -5.01 -6.06
C CYS A 8 -11.55 -4.19 -6.61
N GLY A 9 -11.81 -3.23 -7.51
CA GLY A 9 -10.79 -2.38 -8.10
C GLY A 9 -10.12 -1.46 -7.07
N TRP A 10 -10.91 -0.70 -6.29
CA TRP A 10 -10.36 0.21 -5.28
C TRP A 10 -9.62 -0.53 -4.16
N MET A 11 -10.15 -1.68 -3.72
CA MET A 11 -9.47 -2.52 -2.73
C MET A 11 -8.14 -3.05 -3.28
N SER A 12 -8.10 -3.45 -4.56
CA SER A 12 -6.87 -3.90 -5.21
C SER A 12 -5.81 -2.79 -5.23
N VAL A 13 -6.19 -1.56 -5.57
CA VAL A 13 -5.26 -0.41 -5.53
C VAL A 13 -4.73 -0.18 -4.11
N ALA A 14 -5.60 -0.20 -3.09
CA ALA A 14 -5.18 -0.04 -1.70
C ALA A 14 -4.23 -1.16 -1.25
N MET A 15 -4.50 -2.41 -1.63
CA MET A 15 -3.62 -3.54 -1.34
C MET A 15 -2.27 -3.43 -2.04
N PHE A 16 -2.24 -3.01 -3.31
CA PHE A 16 -0.99 -2.75 -4.02
C PHE A 16 -0.21 -1.58 -3.43
N SER A 17 -0.90 -0.56 -2.93
CA SER A 17 -0.28 0.55 -2.21
C SER A 17 0.42 0.06 -0.95
N SER A 18 -0.24 -0.82 -0.19
CA SER A 18 0.32 -1.43 1.02
C SER A 18 1.37 -2.53 0.76
N LEU A 19 1.42 -3.08 -0.46
CA LEU A 19 2.43 -4.05 -0.90
C LEU A 19 3.72 -3.39 -1.36
N GLY A 20 3.69 -2.06 -1.58
CA GLY A 20 4.85 -1.33 -2.09
C GLY A 20 4.97 -1.36 -3.61
N LEU A 21 3.86 -1.33 -4.36
CA LEU A 21 3.94 -1.23 -5.82
C LEU A 21 4.53 0.15 -6.26
N PRO A 22 5.54 0.18 -7.15
CA PRO A 22 6.14 1.43 -7.61
C PRO A 22 5.11 2.42 -8.19
N GLY A 23 5.19 3.68 -7.76
CA GLY A 23 4.24 4.73 -8.14
C GLY A 23 3.10 4.93 -7.13
N LEU A 24 3.03 4.12 -6.08
CA LEU A 24 2.15 4.31 -4.92
C LEU A 24 2.95 4.69 -3.67
N ASN A 25 2.26 5.23 -2.66
CA ASN A 25 2.90 5.81 -1.48
C ASN A 25 3.75 4.83 -0.65
N GLY A 26 3.35 3.56 -0.53
CA GLY A 26 4.03 2.57 0.31
C GLY A 26 5.43 2.24 -0.21
N PHE A 27 5.61 2.21 -1.53
CA PHE A 27 6.89 1.87 -2.15
C PHE A 27 8.03 2.81 -1.72
N ILE A 28 7.78 4.12 -1.65
CA ILE A 28 8.83 5.10 -1.34
C ILE A 28 9.36 4.91 0.07
N GLY A 29 8.49 4.65 1.04
CA GLY A 29 8.88 4.40 2.42
C GLY A 29 9.70 3.12 2.54
N GLU A 30 9.18 2.01 1.99
CA GLU A 30 9.86 0.72 2.02
C GLU A 30 11.21 0.77 1.30
N PHE A 31 11.26 1.38 0.12
CA PHE A 31 12.49 1.51 -0.64
C PHE A 31 13.58 2.26 0.14
N LEU A 32 13.24 3.37 0.79
CA LEU A 32 14.18 4.14 1.61
C LEU A 32 14.67 3.35 2.83
N ILE A 33 13.77 2.62 3.49
CA ILE A 33 14.12 1.73 4.62
C ILE A 33 15.12 0.67 4.15
N PHE A 34 14.78 -0.10 3.12
CA PHE A 34 15.65 -1.17 2.62
C PHE A 34 16.98 -0.63 2.10
N LYS A 35 16.97 0.44 1.29
CA LYS A 35 18.20 1.06 0.76
C LYS A 35 19.16 1.44 1.88
N SER A 36 18.66 2.02 2.97
CA SER A 36 19.47 2.47 4.09
C SER A 36 19.93 1.31 4.96
N SER A 37 19.01 0.38 5.27
CA SER A 37 19.31 -0.79 6.11
C SER A 37 20.29 -1.76 5.47
N PHE A 38 20.27 -1.92 4.14
CA PHE A 38 21.23 -2.80 3.44
C PHE A 38 22.69 -2.38 3.64
N ALA A 39 22.97 -1.08 3.78
CA ALA A 39 24.31 -0.58 4.02
C ALA A 39 24.83 -0.89 5.44
N ILE A 40 23.94 -1.08 6.41
CA ILE A 40 24.28 -1.26 7.83
C ILE A 40 24.19 -2.73 8.25
N ALA A 41 23.14 -3.44 7.80
CA ALA A 41 22.76 -4.76 8.27
C ALA A 41 22.22 -5.64 7.13
N ALA A 42 23.04 -5.88 6.10
CA ALA A 42 22.63 -6.57 4.87
C ALA A 42 21.95 -7.93 5.11
N ALA A 43 22.49 -8.76 6.02
CA ALA A 43 21.93 -10.09 6.31
C ALA A 43 20.51 -10.02 6.91
N PHE A 44 20.31 -9.18 7.93
CA PHE A 44 19.00 -8.97 8.54
C PHE A 44 18.02 -8.31 7.56
N THR A 45 18.52 -7.37 6.76
CA THR A 45 17.72 -6.70 5.73
C THR A 45 17.24 -7.70 4.67
N ALA A 46 18.09 -8.62 4.23
CA ALA A 46 17.71 -9.68 3.29
C ALA A 46 16.61 -10.59 3.85
N ILE A 47 16.68 -10.94 5.14
CA ILE A 47 15.61 -11.70 5.82
C ILE A 47 14.32 -10.87 5.85
N ALA A 48 14.40 -9.57 6.14
CA ALA A 48 13.23 -8.69 6.18
C ALA A 48 12.52 -8.58 4.82
N VAL A 49 13.25 -8.63 3.69
CA VAL A 49 12.64 -8.63 2.34
C VAL A 49 11.68 -9.82 2.14
N ILE A 50 11.91 -10.97 2.79
CA ILE A 50 11.00 -12.12 2.73
C ILE A 50 9.61 -11.74 3.25
N GLY A 51 9.52 -10.79 4.19
CA GLY A 51 8.26 -10.24 4.67
C GLY A 51 7.39 -9.67 3.54
N LEU A 52 7.99 -9.04 2.53
CA LEU A 52 7.25 -8.53 1.36
C LEU A 52 6.59 -9.65 0.57
N LEU A 53 7.28 -10.79 0.41
CA LEU A 53 6.73 -11.96 -0.26
C LEU A 53 5.56 -12.55 0.54
N VAL A 54 5.69 -12.64 1.86
CA VAL A 54 4.60 -13.10 2.72
C VAL A 54 3.38 -12.19 2.60
N THR A 55 3.57 -10.87 2.66
CA THR A 55 2.50 -9.87 2.48
C THR A 55 1.80 -10.04 1.13
N ALA A 56 2.58 -10.23 0.05
CA ALA A 56 2.05 -10.47 -1.29
C ALA A 56 1.16 -11.73 -1.36
N ILE A 57 1.62 -12.83 -0.77
CA ILE A 57 0.86 -14.09 -0.72
C ILE A 57 -0.45 -13.90 0.06
N VAL A 58 -0.41 -13.23 1.21
CA VAL A 58 -1.59 -12.98 2.05
C VAL A 58 -2.60 -12.12 1.30
N PHE A 59 -2.17 -11.04 0.66
CA PHE A 59 -3.07 -10.16 -0.10
C PHE A 59 -3.64 -10.83 -1.34
N MET A 60 -2.83 -11.61 -2.06
CA MET A 60 -3.32 -12.38 -3.20
C MET A 60 -4.38 -13.40 -2.75
N ARG A 61 -4.14 -14.14 -1.67
CA ARG A 61 -5.11 -15.08 -1.10
C ARG A 61 -6.40 -14.38 -0.65
N ALA A 62 -6.28 -13.21 -0.02
CA ALA A 62 -7.44 -12.42 0.38
C ALA A 62 -8.24 -11.95 -0.85
N MET A 63 -7.59 -11.44 -1.90
CA MET A 63 -8.26 -11.07 -3.15
C MET A 63 -8.98 -12.25 -3.81
N GLN A 64 -8.32 -13.41 -3.85
CA GLN A 64 -8.94 -14.63 -4.36
C GLN A 64 -10.14 -15.03 -3.51
N SER A 65 -10.02 -15.05 -2.18
CA SER A 65 -11.10 -15.45 -1.28
C SER A 65 -12.30 -14.48 -1.27
N LEU A 66 -12.07 -13.18 -1.47
CA LEU A 66 -13.15 -12.17 -1.43
C LEU A 66 -13.85 -12.02 -2.79
N PHE A 67 -13.09 -12.06 -3.88
CA PHE A 67 -13.59 -11.65 -5.19
C PHE A 67 -13.57 -12.74 -6.26
N SER A 68 -12.93 -13.89 -6.00
CA SER A 68 -12.89 -15.04 -6.91
C SER A 68 -13.74 -16.20 -6.39
N GLY A 69 -14.41 -16.90 -7.29
CA GLY A 69 -15.32 -18.01 -6.95
C GLY A 69 -16.82 -17.66 -7.09
N PRO A 70 -17.70 -18.65 -6.85
CA PRO A 70 -19.14 -18.49 -7.00
C PRO A 70 -19.71 -17.54 -5.93
N LEU A 71 -20.67 -16.72 -6.32
CA LEU A 71 -21.32 -15.78 -5.40
C LEU A 71 -22.02 -16.53 -4.25
N ALA A 72 -21.68 -16.18 -3.01
CA ALA A 72 -22.43 -16.65 -1.86
C ALA A 72 -23.88 -16.11 -1.91
N LYS A 73 -24.86 -16.99 -1.64
CA LYS A 73 -26.30 -16.63 -1.68
C LYS A 73 -26.64 -15.45 -0.76
N SER A 74 -25.97 -15.35 0.40
CA SER A 74 -26.10 -14.24 1.35
C SER A 74 -25.61 -12.89 0.80
N CYS A 75 -24.64 -12.90 -0.10
CA CYS A 75 -24.06 -11.69 -0.70
C CYS A 75 -24.76 -11.26 -1.99
N SER A 76 -25.83 -11.96 -2.40
CA SER A 76 -26.54 -11.68 -3.66
C SER A 76 -27.17 -10.27 -3.68
N ALA A 77 -27.64 -9.77 -2.54
CA ALA A 77 -28.24 -8.45 -2.42
C ALA A 77 -27.23 -7.33 -2.08
N PHE A 78 -25.94 -7.63 -1.96
CA PHE A 78 -24.93 -6.65 -1.55
C PHE A 78 -24.66 -5.65 -2.70
N PRO A 79 -24.96 -4.36 -2.52
CA PRO A 79 -24.71 -3.35 -3.55
C PRO A 79 -23.20 -3.07 -3.67
N ASP A 80 -22.77 -2.67 -4.87
CA ASP A 80 -21.42 -2.11 -5.06
C ASP A 80 -21.31 -0.72 -4.41
N LEU A 81 -20.13 -0.11 -4.47
CA LEU A 81 -19.84 1.17 -3.81
C LEU A 81 -20.92 2.23 -4.06
N LEU A 82 -21.48 2.72 -2.97
CA LEU A 82 -22.40 3.84 -2.93
C LEU A 82 -21.65 5.14 -3.28
N ARG A 83 -22.36 6.15 -3.79
CA ARG A 83 -21.77 7.45 -4.14
C ARG A 83 -21.04 8.10 -2.95
N ARG A 84 -21.57 7.94 -1.74
CA ARG A 84 -20.97 8.48 -0.51
C ARG A 84 -19.65 7.79 -0.16
N GLU A 85 -19.55 6.49 -0.39
CA GLU A 85 -18.32 5.73 -0.14
C GLU A 85 -17.24 6.10 -1.15
N LYS A 86 -17.61 6.31 -2.42
CA LYS A 86 -16.66 6.78 -3.45
C LYS A 86 -16.07 8.15 -3.10
N LEU A 87 -16.84 9.05 -2.51
CA LEU A 87 -16.33 10.36 -2.06
C LEU A 87 -15.24 10.24 -0.99
N VAL A 88 -15.15 9.12 -0.28
CA VAL A 88 -14.09 8.86 0.71
C VAL A 88 -12.91 8.11 0.07
N VAL A 89 -13.20 7.09 -0.72
CA VAL A 89 -12.16 6.22 -1.31
C VAL A 89 -11.36 6.96 -2.37
N VAL A 90 -12.00 7.74 -3.24
CA VAL A 90 -11.34 8.41 -4.37
C VAL A 90 -10.26 9.40 -3.90
N PRO A 91 -10.52 10.33 -2.94
CA PRO A 91 -9.48 11.23 -2.46
C PRO A 91 -8.30 10.51 -1.79
N VAL A 92 -8.59 9.46 -1.01
CA VAL A 92 -7.54 8.67 -0.34
C VAL A 92 -6.64 7.99 -1.36
N THR A 93 -7.24 7.36 -2.39
CA THR A 93 -6.45 6.73 -3.45
C THR A 93 -5.68 7.76 -4.29
N LEU A 94 -6.27 8.92 -4.59
CA LEU A 94 -5.54 10.01 -5.26
C LEU A 94 -4.33 10.46 -4.43
N LEU A 95 -4.47 10.54 -3.10
CA LEU A 95 -3.36 10.88 -2.22
C LEU A 95 -2.28 9.80 -2.22
N MET A 96 -2.65 8.51 -2.30
CA MET A 96 -1.69 7.40 -2.46
C MET A 96 -0.83 7.58 -3.72
N PHE A 97 -1.45 7.95 -4.85
CA PHE A 97 -0.72 8.24 -6.09
C PHE A 97 0.08 9.54 -6.00
N ALA A 98 -0.47 10.61 -5.41
CA ALA A 98 0.23 11.89 -5.28
C ALA A 98 1.53 11.74 -4.49
N ILE A 99 1.47 11.09 -3.31
CA ILE A 99 2.66 10.77 -2.51
C ILE A 99 3.58 9.82 -3.29
N GLY A 100 3.00 8.84 -3.99
CA GLY A 100 3.70 7.86 -4.81
C GLY A 100 4.58 8.46 -5.92
N ILE A 101 4.03 9.43 -6.64
CA ILE A 101 4.65 10.02 -7.82
C ILE A 101 5.55 11.20 -7.44
N ALA A 102 5.12 12.02 -6.49
CA ALA A 102 5.80 13.25 -6.11
C ALA A 102 6.11 13.31 -4.61
N PRO A 103 6.88 12.38 -4.01
CA PRO A 103 7.09 12.32 -2.57
C PRO A 103 7.80 13.56 -1.97
N GLN A 104 8.38 14.42 -2.81
CA GLN A 104 9.13 15.60 -2.40
C GLN A 104 8.33 16.59 -1.56
N PHE A 105 7.03 16.78 -1.80
CA PHE A 105 6.22 17.67 -0.96
C PHE A 105 6.18 17.19 0.50
N LEU A 106 6.17 15.87 0.69
CA LEU A 106 6.11 15.26 2.01
C LEU A 106 7.49 15.31 2.66
N PHE A 107 8.55 14.99 1.92
CA PHE A 107 9.93 15.07 2.41
C PHE A 107 10.33 16.48 2.83
N ASN A 108 9.92 17.51 2.10
CA ASN A 108 10.25 18.90 2.45
C ASN A 108 9.71 19.32 3.83
N ILE A 109 8.68 18.65 4.35
CA ILE A 109 8.09 18.96 5.66
C ILE A 109 8.95 18.40 6.81
N PHE A 110 9.49 17.19 6.69
CA PHE A 110 10.17 16.51 7.80
C PHE A 110 11.67 16.27 7.61
N ASN A 111 12.23 16.47 6.42
CA ASN A 111 13.64 16.18 6.14
C ASN A 111 14.59 16.98 7.06
N THR A 112 14.27 18.24 7.37
CA THR A 112 15.04 19.07 8.29
C THR A 112 15.09 18.45 9.69
N THR A 113 13.95 18.02 10.22
CA THR A 113 13.84 17.34 11.51
C THR A 113 14.60 16.02 11.53
N VAL A 114 14.47 15.21 10.48
CA VAL A 114 15.17 13.90 10.38
C VAL A 114 16.69 14.09 10.36
N ILE A 115 17.21 15.08 9.62
CA ILE A 115 18.65 15.37 9.58
C ILE A 115 19.16 15.84 10.96
N GLN A 116 18.38 16.67 11.67
CA GLN A 116 18.74 17.10 13.02
C GLN A 116 18.78 15.90 13.99
N MET A 117 17.79 15.01 13.93
CA MET A 117 17.79 13.79 14.75
C MET A 117 18.98 12.89 14.43
N ALA A 118 19.29 12.70 13.14
CA ALA A 118 20.42 11.88 12.72
C ALA A 118 21.75 12.42 13.24
N ARG A 119 21.94 13.75 13.30
CA ARG A 119 23.17 14.36 13.87
C ARG A 119 23.29 14.21 15.38
N LEU A 120 22.17 14.13 16.10
CA LEU A 120 22.17 13.93 17.57
C LEU A 120 22.44 12.47 17.96
N LEU A 121 22.10 11.54 17.06
CA LEU A 121 22.20 10.09 17.28
C LEU A 121 23.43 9.45 16.62
N ALA A 122 24.17 10.20 15.80
CA ALA A 122 25.43 9.80 15.19
C ALA A 122 26.61 10.18 16.10
#